data_AF-A0A7Y4HX14-F1
#
_entry.id   AF-A0A7Y4HX14-F1
#
_cell.length_a   1.000
_cell.length_b   1.000
_cell.length_c   1.000
_cell.angle_alpha   90.00
_cell.angle_beta   90.00
_cell.angle_gamma   90.00
#
_symmetry.space_group_name_H-M   'P 1'
#
loop_
_entity.id
_entity.type
_entity.pdbx_description
1 polymer ?
#
loop_
_entity_poly.entity_id
_entity_poly.type
_entity_poly.pdbx_seq_one_letter_code
_entity_poly.pdbx_strand_id
1 'polypeptide(L)' 'VVEKVVINDDAISFYLKDDKKMIKLFYKVILPDLFAEGKGAVVEGRLISSSQFIATNVLAKHDENYKPPN' A
#
# COMPACT_ATOMS: atom_id res chain seq x y z
N VAL A 1 7.56 4.21 -0.55
CA VAL A 1 7.19 4.39 0.87
C VAL A 1 5.74 4.82 0.98
N VAL A 2 5.01 4.28 1.96
CA VAL A 2 3.63 4.68 2.27
C VAL A 2 3.66 6.00 3.03
N GLU A 3 2.93 7.02 2.58
CA GLU A 3 3.00 8.37 3.16
C GLU A 3 1.75 8.77 3.95
N LYS A 4 0.57 8.32 3.52
CA LYS A 4 -0.69 8.62 4.19
C LYS A 4 -1.67 7.49 3.98
N VAL A 5 -2.30 7.00 5.04
CA VAL A 5 -3.34 5.96 5.01
C VAL A 5 -4.66 6.55 5.51
N VAL A 6 -5.70 6.39 4.71
CA VAL A 6 -7.08 6.77 5.06
C VAL A 6 -7.95 5.54 4.93
N ILE A 7 -8.47 5.07 6.06
CA ILE A 7 -9.37 3.93 6.14
C ILE A 7 -10.79 4.50 6.22
N ASN A 8 -11.65 4.10 5.29
CA ASN A 8 -13.09 4.32 5.35
C ASN A 8 -13.78 2.97 5.50
N ASP A 9 -15.07 2.97 5.81
CA ASP A 9 -15.85 1.73 6.03
C ASP A 9 -15.82 0.77 4.83
N ASP A 10 -15.79 1.30 3.60
CA ASP A 10 -15.84 0.48 2.37
C ASP A 10 -14.49 0.30 1.65
N ALA A 11 -13.52 1.16 1.94
CA ALA A 11 -12.27 1.18 1.19
C ALA A 11 -11.16 1.94 1.93
N ILE A 12 -9.96 1.45 1.70
CA ILE A 12 -8.72 2.04 2.16
C ILE A 12 -8.11 2.80 0.99
N SER A 13 -7.63 4.01 1.24
CA SER A 13 -6.85 4.75 0.27
C SER A 13 -5.53 5.18 0.89
N PHE A 14 -4.45 5.06 0.14
CA PHE A 14 -3.14 5.45 0.62
C PHE A 14 -2.27 6.02 -0.50
N TYR A 15 -1.28 6.80 -0.13
CA TYR A 15 -0.30 7.33 -1.07
C TYR A 15 0.98 6.50 -1.01
N LEU A 16 1.40 6.02 -2.17
CA LEU A 16 2.71 5.39 -2.33
C LEU A 16 3.61 6.34 -3.09
N LYS A 17 4.71 6.71 -2.46
CA LYS A 17 5.75 7.56 -3.02
C LYS A 17 6.96 6.71 -3.39
N ASP A 18 7.45 6.90 -4.60
CA ASP A 18 8.79 6.51 -5.02
C ASP A 18 9.66 7.77 -5.15
N ASP A 19 10.96 7.64 -5.45
CA ASP A 19 11.94 8.74 -5.44
C ASP A 19 11.50 10.01 -6.20
N LYS A 20 10.66 9.87 -7.24
CA LYS A 20 10.23 10.99 -8.09
C LYS A 20 8.72 11.14 -8.26
N LYS A 21 7.91 10.19 -7.79
CA LYS A 21 6.48 10.14 -8.10
C LYS A 21 5.67 9.69 -6.90
N MET A 22 4.50 10.28 -6.74
CA MET A 22 3.52 9.88 -5.75
C MET A 22 2.23 9.48 -6.47
N ILE A 23 1.71 8.32 -6.11
CA ILE A 23 0.49 7.75 -6.69
C ILE A 23 -0.50 7.51 -5.56
N LYS A 24 -1.78 7.82 -5.80
CA LYS A 24 -2.88 7.49 -4.91
C LYS A 24 -3.41 6.10 -5.24
N LEU A 25 -3.50 5.25 -4.22
CA LEU A 25 -3.98 3.88 -4.33
C LEU A 25 -5.32 3.74 -3.62
N PHE A 26 -6.18 2.90 -4.19
CA PHE A 26 -7.45 2.48 -3.60
C PHE A 26 -7.45 0.98 -3.45
N TYR A 27 -7.80 0.50 -2.26
CA TYR A 27 -7.83 -0.91 -1.90
C TYR A 27 -9.11 -1.21 -1.12
N LYS A 28 -9.82 -2.27 -1.50
CA LYS A 28 -11.14 -2.61 -0.93
C LYS A 28 -11.10 -3.76 0.09
N VAL A 29 -9.92 -4.25 0.41
CA VAL A 29 -9.72 -5.42 1.27
C VAL A 29 -8.91 -5.01 2.50
N ILE A 30 -8.74 -5.94 3.43
CA ILE A 30 -7.98 -5.78 4.67
C ILE A 30 -6.49 -5.63 4.36
N LEU A 31 -5.84 -4.64 4.97
CA LEU A 31 -4.39 -4.48 4.89
C LEU A 31 -3.66 -5.50 5.79
N PRO A 32 -2.48 -5.97 5.39
CA PRO A 32 -1.63 -6.78 6.27
C PRO A 32 -1.27 -6.02 7.56
N ASP A 33 -1.10 -6.72 8.68
CA ASP A 33 -0.76 -6.11 9.97
C ASP A 33 0.55 -5.29 9.95
N LEU A 34 1.50 -5.68 9.10
CA LEU A 34 2.78 -5.00 8.94
C LEU A 34 2.70 -3.76 8.04
N PHE A 35 1.53 -3.46 7.47
CA PHE A 35 1.35 -2.29 6.63
C PHE A 35 1.22 -1.03 7.49
N ALA A 36 2.16 -0.11 7.32
CA ALA A 36 2.18 1.16 8.05
C ALA A 36 2.77 2.30 7.21
N GLU A 37 2.47 3.53 7.61
CA GLU A 37 3.13 4.73 7.09
C GLU A 37 4.64 4.69 7.36
N GLY A 38 5.44 5.25 6.45
CA GLY A 38 6.90 5.23 6.51
C GLY A 38 7.54 3.91 6.09
N LYS A 39 6.76 2.84 5.86
CA LYS A 39 7.26 1.54 5.43
C LYS A 39 7.20 1.35 3.91
N GLY A 40 8.00 0.40 3.42
CA GLY A 40 7.90 -0.08 2.05
C GLY A 40 6.68 -0.98 1.88
N ALA A 41 6.05 -0.90 0.71
CA ALA A 41 4.99 -1.82 0.32
C ALA A 41 5.12 -2.13 -1.17
N VAL A 42 4.70 -3.35 -1.55
CA VAL A 42 4.53 -3.76 -2.93
C VAL A 42 3.04 -3.86 -3.19
N VAL A 43 2.59 -3.30 -4.30
CA VAL A 43 1.17 -3.24 -4.63
C VAL A 43 0.97 -3.72 -6.05
N GLU A 44 0.02 -4.62 -6.23
CA GLU A 44 -0.39 -5.15 -7.53
C GLU A 44 -1.81 -4.72 -7.83
N GLY A 45 -2.11 -4.49 -9.11
CA GLY A 45 -3.42 -4.02 -9.54
C GLY A 45 -3.36 -3.28 -10.86
N ARG A 46 -4.24 -2.29 -11.03
CA ARG A 46 -4.43 -1.58 -12.29
C ARG A 46 -4.27 -0.07 -12.11
N LEU A 47 -3.45 0.52 -12.99
CA LEU A 47 -3.36 1.96 -13.13
C LEU A 47 -4.61 2.49 -13.86
N ILE A 48 -5.31 3.45 -13.25
CA ILE A 48 -6.54 4.05 -13.79
C ILE A 48 -6.23 5.39 -14.47
N SER A 49 -5.23 6.10 -13.94
CA SER A 49 -4.73 7.37 -14.49
C SER A 49 -3.27 7.56 -14.09
N SER A 50 -2.63 8.64 -14.56
CA SER A 50 -1.23 8.95 -14.23
C SER A 50 -0.94 9.09 -12.73
N SER A 51 -1.98 9.26 -11.89
CA SER A 51 -1.85 9.45 -10.43
C SER A 51 -2.80 8.58 -9.60
N GLN A 52 -3.60 7.70 -10.22
CA GLN A 52 -4.54 6.82 -9.53
C GLN A 52 -4.35 5.36 -9.90
N PHE A 53 -4.37 4.50 -8.88
CA PHE A 53 -4.18 3.06 -9.01
C PHE A 53 -5.21 2.31 -8.15
N ILE A 54 -5.85 1.28 -8.72
CA ILE A 54 -6.70 0.36 -7.96
C ILE A 54 -5.86 -0.87 -7.64
N ALA A 55 -5.60 -1.06 -6.36
CA ALA A 55 -4.89 -2.21 -5.84
C ALA A 55 -5.84 -3.42 -5.75
N THR A 56 -5.35 -4.57 -6.18
CA THR A 56 -5.99 -5.88 -5.98
C THR A 56 -5.24 -6.71 -4.95
N ASN A 57 -3.94 -6.44 -4.76
CA ASN A 57 -3.11 -7.10 -3.75
C ASN A 57 -2.14 -6.09 -3.12
N VAL A 58 -1.97 -6.14 -1.81
CA VAL A 58 -1.04 -5.26 -1.06
C VAL A 58 -0.18 -6.13 -0.17
N LEU A 59 1.14 -6.06 -0.38
CA LEU A 59 2.13 -6.77 0.40
C LEU A 59 2.96 -5.73 1.15
N ALA A 60 2.93 -5.75 2.48
CA ALA A 60 3.87 -4.97 3.27
C ALA A 60 5.29 -5.51 3.02
N LYS A 61 6.26 -4.65 2.69
CA LYS A 61 7.65 -5.10 2.66
C LYS A 61 8.06 -5.43 4.09
N HIS A 62 8.58 -6.64 4.25
CA HIS A 62 9.22 -7.06 5.47
C HIS A 62 10.46 -6.21 5.76
N ASP A 63 10.67 -5.85 7.03
CA ASP A 63 12.00 -5.48 7.51
C ASP A 63 12.93 -6.69 7.28
N GLU A 64 14.23 -6.46 7.01
CA GLU A 64 15.22 -7.52 6.70
C GLU A 64 15.33 -8.63 7.76
N ASN A 65 14.67 -8.47 8.91
CA ASN A 65 14.65 -9.40 10.02
C ASN A 65 13.34 -10.21 10.14
N TYR A 66 12.48 -10.23 9.10
CA TYR A 66 11.23 -10.97 9.16
C TYR A 66 11.46 -12.47 9.23
N LYS A 67 10.96 -13.04 10.33
CA LYS A 67 10.81 -14.47 10.52
C LYS A 67 9.31 -14.77 10.40
N PRO A 68 8.87 -15.65 9.49
CA PRO A 68 7.47 -16.04 9.42
C PRO A 68 7.07 -16.73 10.74
N PRO A 69 5.86 -16.49 11.26
CA PRO A 69 5.37 -17.22 12.43
C PRO A 69 5.14 -18.70 12.05
N ASN A 70 5.53 -19.60 12.95
CA ASN A 70 5.18 -21.02 12.93
C ASN A 70 3.80 -21.25 13.57
#